data_AF-H3ZF52-F1
#
_entry.id   AF-H3ZF52-F1
#
_cell.length_a   1.000
_cell.length_b   1.000
_cell.length_c   1.000
_cell.angle_alpha   90.00
_cell.angle_beta   90.00
_cell.angle_gamma   90.00
#
_symmetry.space_group_name_H-M   'P 1'
#
loop_
_entity.id
_entity.type
_entity.pdbx_description
1 polymer ?
#
loop_
_entity_poly.entity_id
_entity_poly.type
_entity_poly.pdbx_seq_one_letter_code
_entity_poly.pdbx_strand_id
1 'polypeptide(L)'
;MDINQLQVKDQVCASLIGNASWLDAKLQPPVGSWLDLQHFHANLSCENQQPVLITDPANILALDVRATVNAAGKLQVSGTLKPAAELPAEVHQAMQFVGAPDAEGRYRLNF
;
A
#
# COMPACT_ATOMS: atom_id res chain seq x y z
N MET A 1 3.67 14.00 -0.85
CA MET A 1 2.20 13.86 -1.05
C MET A 1 1.75 15.15 -1.64
N ASP A 2 1.05 15.06 -2.76
CA ASP A 2 0.72 16.18 -3.62
C ASP A 2 -0.79 16.14 -3.84
N ILE A 3 -1.52 17.07 -3.22
CA ILE A 3 -2.98 17.16 -3.33
C ILE A 3 -3.31 18.29 -4.28
N ASN A 4 -3.93 17.94 -5.41
CA ASN A 4 -4.41 18.91 -6.39
C ASN A 4 -5.80 19.44 -6.02
N GLN A 5 -6.66 18.59 -5.45
CA GLN A 5 -8.01 18.95 -5.06
C GLN A 5 -8.44 18.16 -3.83
N LEU A 6 -9.05 18.85 -2.87
CA LEU A 6 -9.74 18.24 -1.73
C LEU A 6 -11.00 19.04 -1.41
N GLN A 7 -12.15 18.37 -1.41
CA GLN A 7 -13.44 18.89 -0.99
C GLN A 7 -14.06 17.94 0.03
N VAL A 8 -14.36 18.47 1.20
CA VAL A 8 -15.09 17.78 2.27
C VAL A 8 -16.45 18.48 2.41
N LYS A 9 -17.52 17.70 2.33
CA LYS A 9 -18.90 18.20 2.49
C LYS A 9 -19.61 17.30 3.49
N ASP A 10 -20.30 17.87 4.46
CA ASP A 10 -21.06 17.09 5.46
C ASP A 10 -20.20 16.00 6.15
N GLN A 11 -18.93 16.33 6.43
CA GLN A 11 -17.91 15.44 7.02
C GLN A 11 -17.52 14.22 6.16
N VAL A 12 -17.90 14.18 4.89
CA VAL A 12 -17.51 13.12 3.95
C VAL A 12 -16.58 13.61 2.85
N CYS A 13 -15.81 12.68 2.27
CA CYS A 13 -14.95 12.93 1.11
C CYS A 13 -15.85 13.16 -0.13
N ALA A 14 -15.97 14.41 -0.56
CA ALA A 14 -16.76 14.77 -1.74
C ALA A 14 -15.93 14.75 -3.02
N SER A 15 -14.68 15.23 -2.96
CA SER A 15 -13.72 15.13 -4.06
C SER A 15 -12.30 15.12 -3.52
N LEU A 16 -11.46 14.24 -4.05
CA LEU A 16 -10.03 14.16 -3.76
C LEU A 16 -9.33 13.77 -5.06
N ILE A 17 -8.32 14.55 -5.44
CA ILE A 17 -7.41 14.25 -6.55
C ILE A 17 -6.01 14.58 -6.06
N GLY A 18 -5.15 13.59 -6.05
CA GLY A 18 -3.75 13.77 -5.71
C GLY A 18 -2.96 12.48 -5.80
N ASN A 19 -1.70 12.57 -5.42
CA ASN A 19 -0.76 11.47 -5.41
C ASN A 19 -0.02 11.41 -4.08
N ALA A 20 0.32 10.19 -3.65
CA ALA A 20 1.24 9.96 -2.56
C ALA A 20 2.47 9.22 -3.10
N SER A 21 3.64 9.59 -2.60
CA SER A 21 4.88 8.89 -2.91
C SER A 21 5.65 8.66 -1.61
N TRP A 22 6.13 7.44 -1.42
CA TRP A 22 7.12 7.11 -0.40
C TRP A 22 8.46 6.96 -1.10
N LEU A 23 9.33 7.96 -0.92
CA LEU A 23 10.66 8.00 -1.52
C LEU A 23 11.70 7.40 -0.58
N ASP A 24 12.75 6.81 -1.14
CA ASP A 24 13.83 6.13 -0.41
C ASP A 24 13.28 5.18 0.66
N ALA A 25 12.26 4.41 0.28
CA ALA A 25 11.54 3.51 1.17
C ALA A 25 12.50 2.44 1.66
N LYS A 26 12.66 2.34 2.98
CA LYS A 26 13.52 1.33 3.60
C LYS A 26 12.75 0.58 4.66
N LEU A 27 12.99 -0.73 4.71
CA LEU A 27 12.39 -1.62 5.69
C LEU A 27 13.51 -2.34 6.44
N GLN A 28 13.47 -2.29 7.77
CA GLN A 28 14.31 -3.13 8.59
C GLN A 28 13.53 -4.40 8.96
N PRO A 29 13.87 -5.58 8.39
CA PRO A 29 13.30 -6.84 8.82
C PRO A 29 13.75 -7.18 10.26
N PRO A 30 13.01 -8.04 10.99
CA PRO A 30 13.41 -8.49 12.33
C PRO A 30 14.79 -9.16 12.37
N VAL A 31 15.23 -9.73 11.25
CA VAL A 31 16.55 -10.33 11.05
C VAL A 31 17.15 -9.83 9.74
N GLY A 32 18.46 -9.54 9.71
CA GLY A 32 19.17 -9.09 8.51
C GLY A 32 19.45 -7.59 8.47
N SER A 33 19.80 -7.10 7.28
CA SER A 33 20.13 -5.69 7.02
C SER A 33 18.91 -4.89 6.54
N TRP A 34 19.04 -3.56 6.54
CA TRP A 34 18.08 -2.67 5.90
C TRP A 34 17.87 -3.06 4.44
N LEU A 35 16.60 -3.14 4.05
CA LEU A 35 16.17 -3.39 2.68
C LEU A 35 15.83 -2.06 2.03
N ASP A 36 16.36 -1.84 0.84
CA ASP A 36 15.96 -0.75 -0.03
C ASP A 36 14.77 -1.20 -0.88
N LEU A 37 13.62 -0.59 -0.63
CA LEU A 37 12.38 -0.82 -1.35
C LEU A 37 12.12 0.23 -2.43
N GLN A 38 13.08 1.13 -2.67
CA GLN A 38 13.05 2.19 -3.67
C GLN A 38 11.89 3.18 -3.44
N HIS A 39 10.92 3.18 -4.34
CA HIS A 39 9.84 4.17 -4.38
C HIS A 39 8.50 3.46 -4.50
N PHE A 40 7.53 3.95 -3.75
CA PHE A 40 6.13 3.57 -3.91
C PHE A 40 5.34 4.79 -4.34
N HIS A 41 4.44 4.59 -5.30
CA HIS A 41 3.51 5.61 -5.76
C HIS A 41 2.09 5.16 -5.49
N ALA A 42 1.21 6.12 -5.24
CA ALA A 42 -0.20 5.88 -5.06
C ALA A 42 -1.04 7.06 -5.54
N ASN A 43 -2.26 6.76 -5.96
CA ASN A 43 -3.27 7.74 -6.31
C ASN A 43 -4.22 7.93 -5.13
N LEU A 44 -4.67 9.17 -4.94
CA LEU A 44 -5.63 9.57 -3.93
C LEU A 44 -6.93 9.98 -4.61
N SER A 45 -8.04 9.37 -4.21
CA SER A 45 -9.38 9.63 -4.72
C SER A 45 -10.43 9.61 -3.61
N CYS A 46 -11.65 10.09 -3.89
CA CYS A 46 -12.80 9.77 -3.05
C CYS A 46 -13.59 8.63 -3.72
N GLU A 47 -13.90 7.58 -2.97
CA GLU A 47 -14.83 6.54 -3.39
C GLU A 47 -15.79 6.24 -2.24
N ASN A 48 -17.09 6.09 -2.53
CA ASN A 48 -18.10 5.82 -1.52
C ASN A 48 -17.98 6.74 -0.29
N GLN A 49 -17.86 8.05 -0.54
CA GLN A 49 -17.78 9.10 0.49
C GLN A 49 -16.55 9.02 1.42
N GLN A 50 -15.56 8.19 1.09
CA GLN A 50 -14.34 8.00 1.87
C GLN A 50 -13.10 8.33 1.03
N PRO A 51 -12.03 8.87 1.65
CA PRO A 51 -10.73 8.93 1.00
C PRO A 51 -10.21 7.52 0.75
N VAL A 52 -9.71 7.31 -0.47
CA VAL A 52 -9.10 6.06 -0.90
C VAL A 52 -7.70 6.35 -1.41
N LEU A 53 -6.75 5.50 -1.02
CA LEU A 53 -5.40 5.42 -1.57
C LEU A 53 -5.27 4.10 -2.32
N ILE A 54 -4.82 4.17 -3.58
CA ILE A 54 -4.55 2.99 -4.41
C ILE A 54 -3.09 3.04 -4.86
N THR A 55 -2.30 2.02 -4.53
CA THR A 55 -0.89 1.95 -4.92
C THR A 55 -0.72 1.55 -6.39
N ASP A 56 0.36 2.04 -7.01
CA ASP A 56 0.84 1.53 -8.29
C ASP A 56 1.61 0.22 -8.05
N PRO A 57 1.18 -0.92 -8.61
CA PRO A 57 1.86 -2.19 -8.43
C PRO A 57 3.21 -2.29 -9.16
N ALA A 58 3.61 -1.28 -9.96
CA ALA A 58 4.91 -1.22 -10.61
C ALA A 58 6.04 -0.87 -9.61
N ASN A 59 6.28 -1.74 -8.63
CA ASN A 59 7.35 -1.62 -7.63
C ASN A 59 7.90 -3.00 -7.25
N ILE A 60 9.00 -3.04 -6.49
CA ILE A 60 9.71 -4.29 -6.13
C ILE A 60 8.89 -5.26 -5.26
N LEU A 61 7.78 -4.82 -4.68
CA LEU A 61 6.85 -5.68 -3.93
C LEU A 61 5.59 -6.03 -4.70
N ALA A 62 5.48 -5.58 -5.95
CA ALA A 62 4.26 -5.64 -6.76
C ALA A 62 3.00 -5.25 -5.96
N LEU A 63 3.16 -4.23 -5.08
CA LEU A 63 2.21 -3.85 -4.05
C LEU A 63 0.95 -3.26 -4.69
N ASP A 64 -0.14 -4.03 -4.65
CA ASP A 64 -1.45 -3.65 -5.16
C ASP A 64 -2.42 -3.55 -3.99
N VAL A 65 -2.53 -2.35 -3.43
CA VAL A 65 -3.24 -2.08 -2.19
C VAL A 65 -4.23 -0.95 -2.38
N ARG A 66 -5.43 -1.18 -1.84
CA ARG A 66 -6.45 -0.18 -1.60
C ARG A 66 -6.58 0.05 -0.10
N ALA A 67 -6.38 1.28 0.32
CA ALA A 67 -6.57 1.71 1.71
C ALA A 67 -7.66 2.78 1.81
N THR A 68 -8.56 2.64 2.78
CA THR A 68 -9.59 3.63 3.09
C THR A 68 -9.52 4.03 4.55
N VAL A 69 -9.97 5.24 4.85
CA VAL A 69 -10.17 5.70 6.23
C VAL A 69 -11.62 6.10 6.41
N ASN A 70 -12.29 5.51 7.41
CA ASN A 70 -13.67 5.86 7.70
C ASN A 70 -13.78 7.09 8.61
N ALA A 71 -14.99 7.59 8.84
CA ALA A 71 -15.24 8.79 9.65
C ALA A 71 -14.77 8.68 11.12
N ALA A 72 -14.59 7.46 11.65
CA ALA A 72 -14.04 7.21 12.98
C ALA A 72 -12.50 7.14 12.99
N GLY A 73 -11.84 7.40 11.85
CA GLY A 73 -10.39 7.31 11.71
C GLY A 73 -9.85 5.89 11.60
N LYS A 74 -10.71 4.88 11.45
CA LYS A 74 -10.27 3.49 11.28
C LYS A 74 -9.74 3.30 9.86
N LEU A 75 -8.46 2.94 9.77
CA LEU A 75 -7.82 2.50 8.53
C LEU A 75 -8.30 1.09 8.18
N GLN A 76 -8.65 0.88 6.92
CA GLN A 76 -8.89 -0.44 6.33
C GLN A 76 -7.94 -0.60 5.16
N VAL A 77 -7.24 -1.72 5.10
CA VAL A 77 -6.27 -2.01 4.04
C VAL A 77 -6.58 -3.36 3.44
N SER A 78 -6.76 -3.39 2.12
CA SER A 78 -6.98 -4.63 1.39
C SER A 78 -6.17 -4.64 0.11
N GLY A 79 -5.65 -5.80 -0.27
CA GLY A 79 -4.86 -5.89 -1.48
C GLY A 79 -4.06 -7.17 -1.58
N THR A 80 -3.00 -7.11 -2.37
CA THR A 80 -2.01 -8.16 -2.49
C THR A 80 -0.61 -7.59 -2.67
N LEU A 81 0.38 -8.40 -2.38
CA LEU A 81 1.77 -8.09 -2.70
C LEU A 81 2.48 -9.36 -3.19
N LYS A 82 3.52 -9.19 -3.99
CA LYS A 82 4.38 -10.27 -4.48
C LYS A 82 5.81 -9.74 -4.52
N PRO A 83 6.66 -10.10 -3.54
CA PRO A 83 8.05 -9.66 -3.53
C PRO A 83 8.75 -10.15 -4.79
N ALA A 84 9.51 -9.28 -5.43
CA ALA A 84 10.36 -9.63 -6.56
C ALA A 84 11.43 -10.66 -6.15
N ALA A 85 11.84 -11.52 -7.10
CA ALA A 85 12.71 -12.65 -6.81
C ALA A 85 14.14 -12.25 -6.42
N GLU A 86 14.56 -11.04 -6.80
CA GLU A 86 15.84 -10.44 -6.43
C GLU A 86 15.90 -9.95 -4.98
N LEU A 87 14.77 -9.90 -4.28
CA LEU A 87 14.77 -9.52 -2.86
C LEU A 87 15.45 -10.59 -2.00
N PRO A 88 16.11 -10.20 -0.89
CA PRO A 88 16.79 -11.16 -0.02
C PRO A 88 15.86 -12.26 0.51
N ALA A 89 16.44 -13.44 0.79
CA ALA A 89 15.70 -14.62 1.23
C ALA A 89 14.89 -14.36 2.51
N GLU A 90 15.36 -13.48 3.38
CA GLU A 90 14.69 -13.06 4.61
C GLU A 90 13.33 -12.40 4.32
N VAL A 91 13.20 -11.68 3.20
CA VAL A 91 11.92 -11.08 2.78
C VAL A 91 10.94 -12.17 2.41
N HIS A 92 11.36 -13.12 1.58
CA HIS A 92 10.52 -14.25 1.18
C HIS A 92 10.12 -15.12 2.37
N GLN A 93 11.03 -15.32 3.34
CA GLN A 93 10.73 -16.02 4.58
C GLN A 93 9.71 -15.27 5.44
N ALA A 94 9.80 -13.93 5.53
CA ALA A 94 8.85 -13.14 6.29
C ALA A 94 7.42 -13.24 5.74
N MET A 95 7.25 -13.64 4.46
CA MET A 95 5.92 -13.80 3.87
C MET A 95 5.09 -14.92 4.49
N GLN A 96 5.72 -15.86 5.19
CA GLN A 96 5.02 -16.86 5.98
C GLN A 96 4.10 -16.25 7.05
N PHE A 97 4.42 -15.04 7.54
CA PHE A 97 3.62 -14.32 8.53
C PHE A 97 2.42 -13.58 7.90
N VAL A 98 2.43 -13.38 6.58
CA VAL A 98 1.30 -12.78 5.85
C VAL A 98 0.29 -13.85 5.45
N GLY A 99 0.76 -15.01 4.98
CA GLY A 99 -0.09 -16.15 4.69
C GLY A 99 0.41 -17.01 3.54
N ALA A 100 -0.48 -17.82 2.97
CA ALA A 100 -0.20 -18.59 1.77
C ALA A 100 -0.35 -17.73 0.51
N PRO A 101 0.56 -17.86 -0.47
CA PRO A 101 0.40 -17.20 -1.76
C PRO A 101 -0.69 -17.88 -2.60
N ASP A 102 -1.27 -17.13 -3.53
CA ASP A 102 -2.13 -17.67 -4.58
C ASP A 102 -1.33 -18.37 -5.71
N ALA A 103 -2.02 -18.81 -6.76
CA ALA A 103 -1.42 -19.50 -7.91
C ALA A 103 -0.40 -18.63 -8.68
N GLU A 104 -0.45 -17.31 -8.53
CA GLU A 104 0.48 -16.36 -9.15
C GLU A 104 1.61 -15.94 -8.21
N GLY A 105 1.64 -16.47 -6.98
CA GLY A 105 2.62 -16.12 -5.96
C GLY A 105 2.30 -14.85 -5.19
N ARG A 106 1.07 -14.32 -5.27
CA ARG A 106 0.65 -13.11 -4.54
C ARG A 106 0.11 -13.46 -3.17
N TYR A 107 0.48 -12.66 -2.18
CA TYR A 107 0.04 -12.78 -0.79
C TYR A 107 -1.08 -11.77 -0.53
N ARG A 108 -2.18 -12.22 0.09
CA ARG A 108 -3.36 -11.40 0.40
C ARG A 108 -3.11 -10.54 1.64
N LEU A 109 -3.44 -9.26 1.57
CA LEU A 109 -3.48 -8.33 2.70
C LEU A 109 -4.93 -7.98 3.03
N ASN A 110 -5.28 -7.99 4.32
CA ASN A 110 -6.61 -7.60 4.80
C ASN A 110 -6.57 -7.23 6.30
N PHE A 111 -6.63 -5.93 6.61
CA PHE A 111 -6.53 -5.38 7.96
C PHE A 111 -7.56 -4.26 8.21
#